data_AF-A0A955FKD1-F1
#
_entry.id   AF-A0A955FKD1-F1
#
_cell.length_a   1.000
_cell.length_b   1.000
_cell.length_c   1.000
_cell.angle_alpha   90.00
_cell.angle_beta   90.00
_cell.angle_gamma   90.00
#
_symmetry.space_group_name_H-M   'P 1'
#
loop_
_entity.id
_entity.type
_entity.pdbx_description
1 polymer ?
#
loop_
_entity_poly.entity_id
_entity_poly.type
_entity_poly.pdbx_seq_one_letter_code
_entity_poly.pdbx_strand_id
1 'polypeptide(L)'
;MQSTSTHGLVAKGLADLDLHTIDTDHRDACALICSVRKGGQATHGNVKRTIEALSRMGHRTGYINGEGDGVGVLTDIPRQLWSKWLSEKGLLSSLATDPNFWVAHIMIPAEDRNRAQHIINYVQHTI
;
A
#
# COMPACT_ATOMS: atom_id res chain seq x y z
N MET A 1 4.81 15.56 -43.85
CA MET A 1 4.24 14.31 -43.33
C MET A 1 3.82 14.55 -41.90
N GLN A 2 2.51 14.56 -41.66
CA GLN A 2 1.88 14.82 -40.37
C GLN A 2 2.19 13.68 -39.40
N SER A 3 2.66 14.02 -38.19
CA SER A 3 2.62 13.16 -37.02
C SER A 3 1.36 13.52 -36.25
N THR A 4 0.38 12.63 -36.27
CA THR A 4 -0.88 12.72 -35.52
C THR A 4 -0.63 12.23 -34.09
N SER A 5 -0.50 13.13 -33.13
CA SER A 5 -0.66 12.81 -31.71
C SER A 5 -2.10 13.12 -31.29
N THR A 6 -2.91 12.09 -31.24
CA THR A 6 -4.20 12.08 -30.55
C THR A 6 -3.96 12.21 -29.04
N HIS A 7 -3.81 13.44 -28.55
CA HIS A 7 -3.97 13.72 -27.12
C HIS A 7 -5.46 13.80 -26.80
N GLY A 8 -5.84 12.95 -25.84
CA GLY A 8 -7.19 12.59 -25.48
C GLY A 8 -8.11 13.77 -25.18
N LEU A 9 -9.39 13.47 -25.33
CA LEU A 9 -10.53 14.28 -24.91
C LEU A 9 -10.39 14.70 -23.43
N VAL A 10 -9.70 15.80 -23.16
CA VAL A 10 -9.88 16.55 -21.93
C VAL A 10 -11.25 17.19 -22.04
N ALA A 11 -12.14 16.86 -21.10
CA ALA A 11 -13.48 17.41 -21.03
C ALA A 11 -13.41 18.93 -21.18
N LYS A 12 -14.09 19.45 -22.20
CA LYS A 12 -13.97 20.82 -22.74
C LYS A 12 -14.33 21.95 -21.75
N GLY A 13 -14.56 21.63 -20.48
CA GLY A 13 -14.94 22.57 -19.41
C GLY A 13 -13.95 22.68 -18.25
N LEU A 14 -12.79 22.00 -18.29
CA LEU A 14 -11.74 22.13 -17.26
C LEU A 14 -10.60 23.09 -17.65
N ALA A 15 -10.62 23.60 -18.89
CA ALA A 15 -9.56 24.46 -19.42
C ALA A 15 -9.65 25.93 -18.96
N ASP A 16 -10.79 26.33 -18.38
CA ASP A 16 -11.12 27.71 -17.99
C ASP A 16 -11.21 27.92 -16.46
N LEU A 17 -10.73 26.96 -15.67
CA LEU A 17 -10.52 27.21 -14.25
C LEU A 17 -9.28 28.10 -14.13
N ASP A 18 -9.48 29.30 -13.59
CA ASP A 18 -8.42 30.28 -13.29
C ASP A 18 -7.56 29.73 -12.13
N LEU A 19 -6.80 28.67 -12.43
CA LEU A 19 -5.98 27.93 -11.48
C LEU A 19 -4.76 28.78 -11.13
N HIS A 20 -4.47 28.86 -9.83
CA HIS A 20 -3.31 29.58 -9.34
C HIS A 20 -2.02 28.95 -9.92
N THR A 21 -0.98 29.73 -10.20
CA THR A 21 0.23 29.27 -10.93
C THR A 21 0.93 28.07 -10.24
N ILE A 22 0.74 27.91 -8.93
CA ILE A 22 1.20 26.75 -8.15
C ILE A 22 0.47 25.46 -8.54
N ASP A 23 -0.83 25.52 -8.84
CA ASP A 23 -1.66 24.38 -9.24
C ASP A 23 -1.41 23.99 -10.71
N THR A 24 -0.82 24.89 -11.51
CA THR A 24 -0.35 24.57 -12.87
C THR A 24 1.00 23.85 -12.88
N ASP A 25 1.85 24.08 -11.87
CA ASP A 25 3.22 23.53 -11.76
C ASP A 25 3.33 22.26 -10.89
N HIS A 26 2.41 22.02 -9.94
CA HIS A 26 2.40 20.83 -9.09
C HIS A 26 1.02 20.14 -9.15
N ARG A 27 0.96 18.98 -9.80
CA ARG A 27 -0.30 18.26 -10.04
C ARG A 27 -0.58 17.05 -9.13
N ASP A 28 0.31 16.71 -8.19
CA ASP A 28 0.15 15.48 -7.40
C ASP A 28 0.24 15.76 -5.90
N ALA A 29 -0.90 15.70 -5.23
CA ALA A 29 -0.96 15.63 -3.77
C ALA A 29 -0.72 14.17 -3.36
N CYS A 30 0.55 13.84 -3.08
CA CYS A 30 0.92 12.57 -2.47
C CYS A 30 1.77 12.80 -1.22
N ALA A 31 1.69 11.85 -0.28
CA ALA A 31 2.42 11.92 0.97
C ALA A 31 3.23 10.67 1.28
N LEU A 32 4.54 10.86 1.50
CA LEU A 32 5.45 9.80 1.91
C LEU A 32 6.11 10.16 3.24
N ILE A 33 6.21 9.17 4.12
CA ILE A 33 7.04 9.25 5.32
C ILE A 33 7.74 7.91 5.53
N CYS A 34 9.00 7.97 5.98
CA CYS A 34 9.76 6.81 6.37
C CYS A 34 10.23 6.98 7.82
N SER A 35 9.96 5.99 8.68
CA SER A 35 10.46 5.95 10.05
C SER A 35 11.42 4.79 10.20
N VAL A 36 12.70 5.08 10.41
CA VAL A 36 13.77 4.08 10.49
C VAL A 36 14.43 4.14 11.86
N ARG A 37 14.55 2.98 12.52
CA ARG A 37 15.33 2.87 13.76
C ARG A 37 16.77 2.51 13.43
N LYS A 38 17.68 3.46 13.61
CA LYS A 38 19.12 3.28 13.37
C LYS A 38 19.73 2.07 14.11
N GLY A 39 19.21 1.75 15.29
CA GLY A 39 19.67 0.60 16.09
C GLY A 39 19.16 -0.77 15.62
N GLY A 40 18.37 -0.85 14.55
CA GLY A 40 17.85 -2.10 13.99
C GLY A 40 16.82 -2.85 14.84
N GLN A 41 16.48 -2.32 16.03
CA GLN A 41 15.54 -2.98 16.95
C GLN A 41 14.09 -2.79 16.50
N ALA A 42 13.38 -3.90 16.29
CA ALA A 42 11.95 -3.88 15.96
C ALA A 42 11.13 -3.37 17.14
N THR A 43 10.22 -2.41 16.90
CA THR A 43 9.32 -1.89 17.95
C THR A 43 7.97 -1.51 17.36
N HIS A 44 6.89 -1.81 18.10
CA HIS A 44 5.53 -1.37 17.75
C HIS A 44 5.42 0.17 17.61
N GLY A 45 6.19 0.92 18.42
CA GLY A 45 6.19 2.38 18.37
C GLY A 45 6.59 2.96 17.01
N ASN A 46 7.34 2.23 16.17
CA ASN A 46 7.70 2.70 14.83
C ASN A 46 6.49 2.77 13.90
N VAL A 47 5.65 1.73 13.93
CA VAL A 47 4.40 1.67 13.19
C VAL A 47 3.43 2.74 13.70
N LYS A 48 3.24 2.85 15.02
CA LYS A 48 2.36 3.88 15.61
C LYS A 48 2.72 5.30 15.18
N ARG A 49 4.01 5.67 15.24
CA ARG A 49 4.45 7.02 14.83
C ARG A 49 4.29 7.24 13.32
N THR A 50 4.52 6.22 12.51
CA THR A 50 4.33 6.29 11.05
C THR A 50 2.86 6.56 10.72
N ILE A 51 1.93 5.83 11.36
CA ILE A 51 0.49 6.03 11.19
C ILE A 51 0.06 7.42 11.69
N GLU A 52 0.54 7.85 12.85
CA GLU A 52 0.25 9.18 13.39
C GLU A 52 0.76 10.31 12.48
N ALA A 53 1.92 10.12 11.86
CA ALA A 53 2.42 11.09 10.91
C ALA A 53 1.62 11.08 9.60
N LEU A 54 1.24 9.90 9.08
CA LEU A 54 0.36 9.76 7.92
C LEU A 54 -0.97 10.48 8.14
N SER A 55 -1.58 10.37 9.33
CA SER A 55 -2.86 11.05 9.61
C SER A 55 -2.76 12.58 9.57
N ARG A 56 -1.58 13.14 9.85
CA ARG A 56 -1.32 14.59 9.76
C ARG A 56 -1.06 15.06 8.32
N MET A 57 -0.89 14.13 7.38
CA MET A 57 -0.63 14.44 5.96
C MET A 57 -1.89 14.41 5.09
N GLY A 58 -3.08 14.29 5.68
CA GLY A 58 -4.37 14.27 4.96
C GLY A 58 -4.62 15.50 4.07
N HIS A 59 -4.00 16.64 4.38
CA HIS A 59 -4.04 17.84 3.52
C HIS A 59 -3.34 17.64 2.16
N ARG A 60 -2.64 16.51 1.96
CA ARG A 60 -2.01 16.11 0.69
C ARG A 60 -2.65 14.86 0.09
N THR A 61 -3.91 14.57 0.38
CA THR A 61 -4.61 13.40 -0.16
C THR A 61 -5.85 13.86 -0.89
N GLY A 62 -6.16 13.26 -2.04
CA GLY A 62 -7.48 13.39 -2.63
C GLY A 62 -8.52 12.77 -1.72
N TYR A 63 -9.58 13.52 -1.45
CA TYR A 63 -10.71 13.09 -0.63
C TYR A 63 -12.00 13.64 -1.22
N ILE A 64 -12.88 12.76 -1.65
CA ILE A 64 -14.17 13.12 -2.27
C ILE A 64 -15.28 12.26 -1.65
N ASN A 65 -16.41 12.87 -1.30
CA ASN A 65 -17.61 12.16 -0.85
C ASN A 65 -17.40 11.12 0.28
N GLY A 66 -16.43 11.32 1.16
CA GLY A 66 -16.16 10.36 2.25
C GLY A 66 -15.07 9.33 1.93
N GLU A 67 -14.61 9.28 0.68
CA GLU A 67 -13.64 8.32 0.14
C GLU A 67 -12.30 9.00 -0.13
N GLY A 68 -11.20 8.34 0.26
CA GLY A 68 -9.84 8.80 -0.04
C GLY A 68 -9.16 7.89 -1.05
N ASP A 69 -8.22 8.45 -1.83
CA ASP A 69 -7.56 7.74 -2.93
C ASP A 69 -6.73 6.52 -2.50
N GLY A 70 -6.30 6.50 -1.23
CA GLY A 70 -5.59 5.38 -0.64
C GLY A 70 -4.48 5.79 0.32
N VAL A 71 -4.21 4.93 1.30
CA VAL A 71 -3.09 5.08 2.23
C VAL A 71 -2.56 3.69 2.60
N GLY A 72 -1.25 3.57 2.77
CA GLY A 72 -0.62 2.30 3.12
C GLY A 72 0.62 2.49 3.98
N VAL A 73 1.01 1.42 4.65
CA VAL A 73 2.27 1.33 5.39
C VAL A 73 2.98 0.06 4.97
N LEU A 74 4.24 0.19 4.56
CA LEU A 74 5.13 -0.94 4.38
C LEU A 74 5.96 -1.12 5.66
N THR A 75 6.00 -2.33 6.20
CA THR A 75 6.79 -2.68 7.38
C THR A 75 7.62 -3.92 7.09
N ASP A 76 8.64 -4.15 7.91
CA ASP A 76 9.23 -5.48 8.02
C ASP A 76 8.15 -6.51 8.42
N ILE A 77 8.41 -7.79 8.14
CA ILE A 77 7.54 -8.88 8.57
C ILE A 77 7.41 -8.82 10.10
N PRO A 78 6.18 -8.82 10.68
CA PRO A 78 5.98 -8.80 12.12
C PRO A 78 6.23 -10.19 12.70
N ARG A 79 7.51 -10.57 12.79
CA ARG A 79 8.00 -11.93 13.12
C ARG A 79 7.35 -12.49 14.40
N GLN A 80 7.16 -11.67 15.44
CA GLN A 80 6.50 -12.08 16.68
C GLN A 80 5.02 -12.49 16.48
N LEU A 81 4.27 -11.79 15.62
CA LEU A 81 2.89 -12.16 15.31
C LEU A 81 2.85 -13.45 14.51
N TRP A 82 3.75 -13.61 13.53
CA TRP A 82 3.86 -14.84 12.75
C TRP A 82 4.25 -16.05 13.59
N SER A 83 5.19 -15.91 14.54
CA SER A 83 5.52 -16.98 15.49
C SER A 83 4.29 -17.43 16.27
N LYS A 84 3.44 -16.50 16.71
CA LYS A 84 2.18 -16.79 17.41
C LYS A 84 1.21 -17.55 16.50
N TRP A 85 0.95 -17.03 15.29
CA TRP A 85 0.00 -17.65 14.36
C TRP A 85 0.43 -19.05 13.92
N LEU A 86 1.73 -19.27 13.69
CA LEU A 86 2.26 -20.59 13.39
C LEU A 86 2.04 -21.57 14.54
N SER A 87 2.32 -21.15 15.77
CA SER A 87 2.10 -21.97 16.96
C SER A 87 0.62 -22.33 17.15
N GLU A 88 -0.30 -21.38 16.91
CA GLU A 88 -1.76 -21.62 16.98
C GLU A 88 -2.24 -22.63 15.93
N LYS A 89 -1.47 -22.83 14.86
CA LYS A 89 -1.71 -23.85 13.82
C LYS A 89 -0.92 -25.15 14.05
N GLY A 90 -0.24 -25.29 15.19
CA GLY A 90 0.57 -26.47 15.49
C GLY A 90 1.87 -26.56 14.69
N LEU A 91 2.30 -25.46 14.06
CA LEU A 91 3.54 -25.36 13.32
C LEU A 91 4.68 -24.83 14.21
N LEU A 92 5.92 -25.06 13.78
CA LEU A 92 7.10 -24.55 14.49
C LEU A 92 7.14 -23.01 14.45
N SER A 93 7.06 -22.38 15.61
CA SER A 93 7.09 -20.92 15.76
C SER A 93 8.42 -20.29 15.32
N SER A 94 9.51 -21.06 15.33
CA SER A 94 10.84 -20.66 14.88
C SER A 94 10.95 -20.46 13.37
N LEU A 95 10.03 -21.04 12.57
CA LEU A 95 9.98 -20.79 11.13
C LEU A 95 9.78 -19.30 10.84
N ALA A 96 9.01 -18.61 11.67
CA ALA A 96 8.85 -17.17 11.52
C ALA A 96 10.17 -16.41 11.68
N THR A 97 11.25 -16.95 12.25
CA THR A 97 12.56 -16.29 12.30
C THR A 97 13.57 -16.80 11.26
N ASP A 98 13.18 -17.77 10.44
CA ASP A 98 14.03 -18.31 9.38
C ASP A 98 14.37 -17.20 8.35
N PRO A 99 15.61 -17.11 7.87
CA PRO A 99 15.99 -16.16 6.82
C PRO A 99 15.20 -16.32 5.52
N ASN A 100 14.71 -17.53 5.22
CA ASN A 100 13.92 -17.83 4.04
C ASN A 100 12.42 -17.70 4.27
N PHE A 101 11.98 -17.31 5.48
CA PHE A 101 10.56 -17.08 5.74
C PHE A 101 10.09 -15.79 5.09
N TRP A 102 9.08 -15.94 4.24
CA TRP A 102 8.46 -14.88 3.47
C TRP A 102 6.95 -14.88 3.68
N VAL A 103 6.33 -13.74 3.37
CA VAL A 103 4.89 -13.54 3.45
C VAL A 103 4.47 -12.77 2.22
N ALA A 104 3.43 -13.24 1.54
CA ALA A 104 2.80 -12.50 0.45
C ALA A 104 1.42 -11.99 0.90
N HIS A 105 1.17 -10.70 0.68
CA HIS A 105 -0.17 -10.13 0.77
C HIS A 105 -0.74 -10.06 -0.65
N ILE A 106 -1.72 -10.90 -0.95
CA ILE A 106 -2.29 -11.03 -2.29
C ILE A 106 -3.74 -10.54 -2.26
N MET A 107 -4.11 -9.69 -3.21
CA MET A 107 -5.50 -9.29 -3.43
C MET A 107 -6.15 -10.25 -4.43
N ILE A 108 -7.26 -10.85 -4.05
CA ILE A 108 -8.07 -11.70 -4.94
C ILE A 108 -9.28 -10.89 -5.40
N PRO A 109 -9.57 -10.82 -6.71
CA PRO A 109 -10.75 -10.15 -7.23
C PRO A 109 -12.03 -10.64 -6.55
N ALA A 110 -12.98 -9.73 -6.32
CA ALA A 110 -14.17 -10.03 -5.53
C ALA A 110 -15.03 -11.12 -6.19
N GLU A 111 -15.09 -11.15 -7.52
CA GLU A 111 -15.76 -12.14 -8.35
C GLU A 111 -15.19 -13.56 -8.17
N ASP A 112 -13.91 -13.69 -7.84
CA ASP A 112 -13.21 -14.96 -7.63
C ASP A 112 -13.26 -15.44 -6.18
N ARG A 113 -14.01 -14.76 -5.28
CA ARG A 113 -14.12 -15.13 -3.87
C ARG A 113 -14.46 -16.61 -3.65
N ASN A 114 -15.35 -17.18 -4.46
CA ASN A 114 -15.75 -18.59 -4.38
C ASN A 114 -14.62 -19.56 -4.74
N ARG A 115 -13.62 -19.09 -5.49
CA ARG A 115 -12.45 -19.86 -5.93
C ARG A 115 -11.17 -19.50 -5.17
N ALA A 116 -11.25 -18.61 -4.17
CA ALA A 116 -10.09 -18.11 -3.45
C ALA A 116 -9.20 -19.23 -2.89
N GLN A 117 -9.79 -20.29 -2.33
CA GLN A 117 -9.01 -21.43 -1.83
C GLN A 117 -8.23 -22.16 -2.92
N HIS A 118 -8.83 -22.31 -4.11
CA HIS A 118 -8.15 -22.93 -5.24
C HIS A 118 -6.96 -22.08 -5.70
N ILE A 119 -7.14 -20.75 -5.75
CA ILE A 119 -6.07 -19.79 -6.08
C ILE A 119 -4.94 -19.88 -5.05
N ILE A 120 -5.27 -19.87 -3.76
CA ILE A 120 -4.29 -20.00 -2.67
C ILE A 120 -3.49 -21.30 -2.82
N ASN A 121 -4.17 -22.43 -3.04
CA ASN A 121 -3.51 -23.72 -3.21
C ASN A 121 -2.58 -23.72 -4.43
N TYR A 122 -3.02 -23.15 -5.56
CA TYR A 122 -2.17 -23.06 -6.76
C TYR A 122 -0.88 -22.28 -6.49
N VAL A 123 -0.99 -21.11 -5.84
CA VAL A 123 0.16 -20.26 -5.49
C VAL A 123 1.14 -20.99 -4.57
N GLN A 124 0.63 -21.71 -3.56
CA GLN A 124 1.46 -22.46 -2.60
C GLN A 124 2.30 -23.58 -3.21
N HIS A 125 1.89 -24.14 -4.36
CA HIS A 125 2.59 -25.26 -5.00
C HIS A 125 3.45 -24.84 -6.20
N THR A 126 3.34 -23.58 -6.63
CA THR A 126 4.00 -23.07 -7.84
C THR A 126 5.18 -22.15 -7.52
N ILE A 127 5.19 -21.53 -6.34
CA ILE A 127 6.24 -20.61 -5.83
C ILE A 127 7.03 -21.33 -4.74
#